data_AF-A0A0G1WFF4-F1
#
_entry.id   AF-A0A0G1WFF4-F1
#
_cell.length_a   1.000
_cell.length_b   1.000
_cell.length_c   1.000
_cell.angle_alpha   90.00
_cell.angle_beta   90.00
_cell.angle_gamma   90.00
#
_symmetry.space_group_name_H-M   'P 1'
#
loop_
_entity.id
_entity.type
_entity.pdbx_description
1 polymer ?
#
loop_
_entity_poly.entity_id
_entity_poly.type
_entity_poly.pdbx_seq_one_letter_code
_entity_poly.pdbx_strand_id
1 'polypeptide(L)' 'MRHPETRRITVVPIHAQDIKRGLLFGILKQAGITPEQLLEALH' A
#
# COMPACT_ATOMS: atom_id res chain seq x y z
N MET A 1 5.93 6.56 1.08
CA MET A 1 6.23 5.92 2.38
C MET A 1 7.42 5.00 2.24
N ARG A 2 8.29 4.94 3.26
CA ARG A 2 9.50 4.12 3.30
C ARG A 2 9.37 3.09 4.41
N HIS A 3 9.63 1.81 4.10
CA HIS A 3 9.73 0.76 5.09
C HIS A 3 11.10 0.83 5.79
N PRO A 4 11.18 0.86 7.13
CA PRO A 4 12.44 1.06 7.84
C PRO A 4 13.43 -0.10 7.65
N GLU A 5 12.96 -1.35 7.73
CA GLU A 5 13.82 -2.54 7.67
C GLU A 5 14.14 -2.96 6.23
N THR A 6 13.11 -3.19 5.41
CA THR A 6 13.28 -3.66 4.02
C THR A 6 13.69 -2.57 3.04
N ARG A 7 13.69 -1.30 3.48
CA ARG A 7 13.98 -0.11 2.65
C ARG A 7 13.07 0.04 1.41
N ARG A 8 11.96 -0.70 1.33
CA ARG A 8 10.98 -0.56 0.26
C ARG A 8 10.36 0.84 0.30
N ILE A 9 10.08 1.39 -0.87
CA ILE A 9 9.45 2.70 -1.02
C ILE A 9 8.21 2.55 -1.89
N THR A 10 7.10 3.11 -1.44
CA THR A 10 5.83 3.10 -2.15
C THR A 10 5.24 4.50 -2.16
N VAL A 11 4.77 4.96 -3.32
CA VAL A 11 4.11 6.26 -3.46
C VAL A 11 2.61 6.05 -3.26
N VAL A 12 2.01 6.86 -2.39
CA VAL A 12 0.57 6.81 -2.09
C VAL A 12 0.02 8.24 -2.26
N PRO A 13 -0.96 8.46 -3.13
CA PRO A 13 -1.62 9.76 -3.21
C PRO A 13 -2.49 9.99 -1.96
N ILE A 14 -2.34 11.16 -1.34
CA ILE A 14 -3.07 11.53 -0.10
C ILE A 14 -4.19 12.56 -0.34
N HIS A 15 -4.35 13.03 -1.58
CA HIS A 15 -5.32 14.07 -1.95
C HIS A 15 -6.65 13.51 -2.45
N ALA A 16 -6.74 12.19 -2.66
CA ALA A 16 -7.95 11.54 -3.16
C ALA A 16 -8.70 10.90 -1.99
N GLN A 17 -10.03 11.08 -1.95
CA GLN A 17 -10.90 10.48 -0.93
C GLN A 17 -11.00 8.95 -1.07
N ASP A 18 -10.80 8.44 -2.28
CA ASP A 18 -10.79 7.00 -2.59
C ASP A 18 -9.74 6.68 -3.67
N ILE A 19 -9.33 5.41 -3.74
CA ILE A 19 -8.27 4.91 -4.59
C ILE A 19 -8.85 3.93 -5.61
N LYS A 20 -8.56 4.13 -6.90
CA LYS A 20 -8.97 3.17 -7.94
C LYS A 20 -8.39 1.79 -7.64
N ARG A 21 -9.18 0.72 -7.87
CA ARG A 21 -8.78 -0.68 -7.65
C ARG A 21 -7.38 -1.02 -8.22
N GLY A 22 -7.09 -0.61 -9.46
CA GLY A 22 -5.79 -0.89 -10.08
C GLY A 22 -4.61 -0.20 -9.38
N LEU A 23 -4.83 1.01 -8.87
CA LEU A 23 -3.84 1.75 -8.10
C LEU A 23 -3.62 1.11 -6.72
N LEU A 24 -4.68 0.66 -6.05
CA LEU A 24 -4.57 -0.11 -4.80
C LEU A 24 -3.68 -1.35 -4.99
N PHE A 25 -3.97 -2.20 -5.99
CA PHE A 25 -3.16 -3.39 -6.24
C PHE A 25 -1.72 -3.07 -6.68
N GLY A 26 -1.51 -1.95 -7.39
CA GLY A 26 -0.17 -1.46 -7.71
C GLY A 26 0.63 -1.11 -6.46
N ILE A 27 0.02 -0.36 -5.53
CA ILE A 27 0.61 0.00 -4.23
C ILE A 27 0.94 -1.26 -3.43
N LEU A 28 0.01 -2.21 -3.30
CA LEU A 28 0.22 -3.46 -2.56
C LEU A 28 1.37 -4.27 -3.15
N LYS A 29 1.45 -4.38 -4.48
CA LYS A 29 2.57 -5.04 -5.16
C LYS A 29 3.90 -4.36 -4.88
N GLN A 30 3.97 -3.03 -4.90
CA GLN A 30 5.20 -2.28 -4.60
C GLN A 30 5.60 -2.37 -3.13
N ALA A 31 4.64 -2.38 -2.22
CA ALA A 31 4.86 -2.63 -0.80
C ALA A 31 5.25 -4.10 -0.52
N GLY A 32 4.87 -5.01 -1.42
CA GLY A 32 5.11 -6.44 -1.33
C GLY A 32 4.29 -7.09 -0.22
N ILE A 33 3.01 -6.72 -0.13
CA ILE A 33 2.02 -7.24 0.82
C ILE A 33 0.75 -7.68 0.09
N THR A 34 -0.03 -8.57 0.70
CA THR A 34 -1.31 -9.04 0.17
C THR A 34 -2.50 -8.24 0.71
N PRO A 35 -3.69 -8.32 0.08
CA PRO A 35 -4.90 -7.68 0.61
C PRO A 35 -5.26 -8.15 2.03
N GLU A 36 -5.01 -9.42 2.35
CA GLU A 36 -5.30 -9.99 3.67
C GLU A 36 -4.41 -9.36 4.74
N GLN A 37 -3.11 -9.18 4.46
CA GLN A 37 -2.18 -8.48 5.36
C GLN A 37 -2.56 -7.01 5.55
N LEU A 38 -3.12 -6.37 4.52
CA LEU A 38 -3.66 -5.02 4.66
C LEU A 38 -4.87 -5.00 5.61
N LEU A 39 -5.81 -5.94 5.44
CA LEU A 39 -7.01 -6.03 6.28
C LEU A 39 -6.66 -6.34 7.74
N GLU A 40 -5.66 -7.21 7.97
CA GLU A 40 -5.14 -7.51 9.30
C GLU A 40 -4.56 -6.27 9.98
N ALA A 41 -3.82 -5.43 9.24
CA ALA A 41 -3.24 -4.20 9.78
C ALA A 41 -4.25 -3.06 10.04
N LEU A 42 -5.50 -3.21 9.58
CA LEU A 42 -6.59 -2.25 9.81
C LEU A 42 -7.47 -2.61 11.01
N HIS A 43 -7.29 -3.80 11.59
CA HIS A 43 -7.95 -4.26 12.80
C HIS A 43 -7.01 -4.13 14.01
#